data_AF-A0A9Q1CPM0-F1
#
_entry.id   AF-A0A9Q1CPM0-F1
#
_cell.length_a   1.000
_cell.length_b   1.000
_cell.length_c   1.000
_cell.angle_alpha   90.00
_cell.angle_beta   90.00
_cell.angle_gamma   90.00
#
_symmetry.space_group_name_H-M   'P 1'
#
loop_
_entity.id
_entity.type
_entity.pdbx_description
1 polymer ?
#
loop_
_entity_poly.entity_id
_entity_poly.type
_entity_poly.pdbx_seq_one_letter_code
_entity_poly.pdbx_strand_id
1 'polypeptide(L)'
;MDYDTNDILHVAVVDKRQVGLKSPNMEKAAFIESLQTLQDNNLVVKEVVTDAHPSIRAYLKQQPDIDHSSDVWHGAKNIAKKMAEV
;
A
#
# COMPACT_ATOMS: atom_id res chain seq x y z
N MET A 1 5.53 7.28 -6.60
CA MET A 1 6.26 8.55 -6.59
C MET A 1 7.54 8.29 -7.34
N ASP A 2 7.81 9.04 -8.40
CA ASP A 2 9.10 8.98 -9.06
C ASP A 2 10.13 9.68 -8.15
N TYR A 3 11.27 9.05 -7.85
CA TYR A 3 12.25 9.60 -6.91
C TYR A 3 13.10 10.72 -7.52
N ASP A 4 13.15 10.82 -8.85
CA ASP A 4 13.93 11.85 -9.54
C ASP A 4 13.07 13.09 -9.77
N THR A 5 11.84 12.92 -10.27
CA THR A 5 10.93 14.02 -10.58
C THR A 5 10.01 14.41 -9.42
N ASN A 6 9.87 13.54 -8.42
CA ASN A 6 8.87 13.64 -7.33
C ASN A 6 7.42 13.56 -7.82
N ASP A 7 7.17 13.08 -9.04
CA ASP A 7 5.82 13.01 -9.58
C ASP A 7 5.00 11.89 -8.96
N ILE A 8 3.70 12.15 -8.83
CA ILE A 8 2.71 11.14 -8.47
C ILE A 8 2.31 10.40 -9.74
N LEU A 9 2.77 9.15 -9.87
CA LEU A 9 2.52 8.32 -11.05
C LEU A 9 1.05 7.86 -11.18
N HIS A 10 0.36 7.67 -10.05
CA HIS A 10 -1.01 7.19 -10.04
C HIS A 10 -1.72 7.56 -8.74
N VAL A 11 -3.01 7.89 -8.84
CA VAL A 11 -3.93 8.09 -7.71
C VAL A 11 -5.22 7.34 -8.00
N ALA A 12 -5.56 6.39 -7.13
CA ALA A 12 -6.83 5.68 -7.18
C ALA A 12 -7.77 6.19 -6.09
N VAL A 13 -9.05 6.36 -6.42
CA VAL A 13 -10.11 6.70 -5.46
C VAL A 13 -11.21 5.64 -5.56
N VAL A 14 -11.24 4.77 -4.55
CA VAL A 14 -12.25 3.71 -4.45
C VAL A 14 -13.39 4.15 -3.55
N ASP A 15 -14.61 3.81 -3.95
CA ASP A 15 -15.84 3.99 -3.17
C ASP A 15 -16.32 2.65 -2.61
N LYS A 16 -16.94 2.63 -1.42
CA LYS A 16 -17.48 1.40 -0.81
C LYS A 16 -18.45 0.64 -1.74
N ARG A 17 -19.16 1.32 -2.64
CA ARG A 17 -20.03 0.73 -3.66
C ARG A 17 -19.29 -0.20 -4.61
N GLN A 18 -18.02 0.08 -4.88
CA GLN A 18 -17.15 -0.73 -5.75
C GLN A 18 -16.69 -2.04 -5.07
N VAL A 19 -16.78 -2.12 -3.74
CA VAL A 19 -16.36 -3.29 -2.94
C VAL A 19 -17.51 -3.95 -2.19
N GLY A 20 -18.71 -3.91 -2.77
CA GLY A 20 -19.90 -4.56 -2.20
C GLY A 20 -20.34 -3.98 -0.85
N LEU A 21 -20.14 -2.67 -0.66
CA LEU A 21 -20.43 -1.91 0.56
C LEU A 21 -19.59 -2.33 1.79
N LYS A 22 -18.52 -3.11 1.59
CA LYS A 22 -17.60 -3.54 2.65
C LYS A 22 -16.40 -2.61 2.69
N SER A 23 -16.48 -1.54 3.50
CA SER A 23 -15.40 -0.56 3.62
C SER A 23 -14.01 -1.14 3.94
N PRO A 24 -13.85 -2.23 4.73
CA PRO A 24 -12.51 -2.79 4.97
C PRO A 24 -11.80 -3.30 3.71
N ASN A 25 -12.55 -3.59 2.64
CA ASN A 25 -11.99 -4.07 1.39
C ASN A 25 -11.47 -2.94 0.48
N MET A 26 -11.81 -1.68 0.79
CA MET A 26 -11.50 -0.54 -0.08
C MET A 26 -9.98 -0.36 -0.26
N GLU A 27 -9.22 -0.45 0.83
CA GLU A 27 -7.75 -0.30 0.77
C GLU A 27 -7.10 -1.38 -0.09
N LYS A 28 -7.50 -2.65 0.11
CA LYS A 28 -6.98 -3.75 -0.72
C LYS A 28 -7.39 -3.59 -2.19
N ALA A 29 -8.62 -3.18 -2.46
CA ALA A 29 -9.08 -2.98 -3.84
C ALA A 29 -8.31 -1.86 -4.53
N ALA A 30 -8.18 -0.70 -3.88
CA ALA A 30 -7.42 0.45 -4.40
C ALA A 30 -5.94 0.08 -4.62
N PHE A 31 -5.36 -0.70 -3.70
CA PHE A 31 -3.99 -1.17 -3.82
C PHE A 31 -3.79 -2.06 -5.05
N ILE A 32 -4.67 -3.05 -5.25
CA ILE A 32 -4.57 -3.97 -6.40
C ILE A 32 -4.77 -3.22 -7.71
N GLU A 33 -5.77 -2.34 -7.78
CA GLU A 33 -6.03 -1.49 -8.95
C GLU A 33 -4.81 -0.62 -9.29
N SER A 34 -4.22 0.01 -8.28
CA SER A 34 -3.03 0.86 -8.46
C SER A 34 -1.84 0.04 -8.96
N LEU A 35 -1.59 -1.13 -8.35
CA LEU A 35 -0.48 -1.99 -8.74
C LEU A 35 -0.63 -2.50 -10.18
N GLN A 36 -1.84 -2.92 -10.56
CA GLN A 36 -2.16 -3.34 -11.92
C GLN A 36 -1.98 -2.20 -12.91
N THR A 37 -2.47 -0.99 -12.57
CA THR A 37 -2.32 0.18 -13.45
C THR A 37 -0.85 0.50 -13.74
N LEU A 38 0.03 0.41 -12.74
CA LEU A 38 1.46 0.60 -12.96
C LEU A 38 2.06 -0.48 -13.89
N GLN A 39 1.72 -1.75 -13.64
CA GLN A 39 2.20 -2.89 -14.44
C GLN A 39 1.72 -2.84 -15.89
N ASP A 40 0.44 -2.49 -16.10
CA ASP A 40 -0.17 -2.33 -17.43
C ASP A 40 0.47 -1.18 -18.22
N ASN A 41 1.06 -0.20 -17.55
CA ASN A 41 1.84 0.89 -18.14
C ASN A 41 3.35 0.56 -18.21
N ASN A 42 3.71 -0.72 -18.23
CA ASN A 42 5.08 -1.22 -18.36
C ASN A 42 6.05 -0.79 -17.24
N LEU A 43 5.53 -0.38 -16.07
CA LEU A 43 6.36 -0.09 -14.90
C LEU A 43 6.62 -1.36 -14.10
N VAL A 44 7.89 -1.60 -13.79
CA VAL A 44 8.30 -2.71 -12.93
C VAL A 44 8.33 -2.23 -11.49
N VAL A 45 7.35 -2.68 -10.70
CA VAL A 45 7.32 -2.42 -9.25
C VAL A 45 8.26 -3.39 -8.55
N LYS A 46 9.40 -2.89 -8.05
CA LYS A 46 10.39 -3.70 -7.33
C LYS A 46 10.09 -3.87 -5.86
N GLU A 47 9.60 -2.82 -5.22
CA GLU A 47 9.30 -2.82 -3.80
C GLU A 47 8.00 -2.05 -3.55
N VAL A 48 7.24 -2.52 -2.55
CA VAL A 48 6.10 -1.81 -1.98
C VAL A 48 6.33 -1.62 -0.49
N VAL A 49 6.15 -0.39 -0.01
CA VAL A 49 6.15 -0.04 1.41
C VAL A 49 4.71 0.25 1.85
N THR A 50 4.19 -0.45 2.85
CA THR A 50 2.83 -0.21 3.39
C THR A 50 2.80 -0.21 4.92
N ASP A 51 1.74 0.35 5.48
CA ASP A 51 1.33 0.07 6.86
C ASP A 51 1.12 -1.44 7.09
N ALA A 52 1.00 -1.83 8.37
CA ALA A 52 0.77 -3.21 8.80
C ALA A 52 -0.67 -3.70 8.49
N HIS A 53 -1.06 -3.67 7.22
CA HIS A 53 -2.39 -4.04 6.75
C HIS A 53 -2.47 -5.54 6.37
N PRO A 54 -3.20 -6.39 7.11
CA PRO A 54 -3.12 -7.84 6.94
C PRO A 54 -3.49 -8.37 5.56
N SER A 55 -4.51 -7.80 4.91
CA SER A 55 -4.99 -8.30 3.62
C SER A 55 -4.16 -7.87 2.42
N ILE A 56 -3.43 -6.76 2.52
CA ILE A 56 -2.44 -6.32 1.53
C ILE A 56 -1.18 -7.18 1.68
N ARG A 57 -0.71 -7.40 2.91
CA ARG A 57 0.40 -8.32 3.19
C ARG A 57 0.12 -9.73 2.68
N ALA A 58 -1.09 -10.25 2.90
CA ALA A 58 -1.47 -11.57 2.41
C ALA A 58 -1.50 -11.64 0.88
N TYR A 59 -1.87 -10.55 0.20
CA TYR A 59 -1.83 -10.44 -1.25
C TYR A 59 -0.39 -10.35 -1.79
N LEU A 60 0.46 -9.50 -1.21
CA LEU A 60 1.86 -9.34 -1.61
C LEU A 60 2.69 -10.61 -1.40
N LYS A 61 2.38 -11.43 -0.38
CA LYS A 61 3.00 -12.76 -0.23
C LYS A 61 2.78 -13.70 -1.42
N GLN A 62 1.78 -13.43 -2.26
CA GLN A 62 1.49 -14.20 -3.48
C GLN A 62 2.20 -13.60 -4.71
N GLN A 63 2.93 -12.49 -4.56
CA GLN A 63 3.66 -11.78 -5.61
C GLN A 63 5.17 -11.88 -5.32
N PRO A 64 5.85 -13.00 -5.70
CA PRO A 64 7.24 -13.26 -5.29
C PRO A 64 8.26 -12.28 -5.90
N ASP A 65 7.89 -11.59 -6.98
CA ASP A 65 8.76 -10.66 -7.70
C ASP A 65 8.74 -9.22 -7.12
N ILE A 66 7.95 -8.99 -6.06
CA ILE A 66 7.77 -7.70 -5.40
C ILE A 66 8.21 -7.82 -3.95
N ASP A 67 9.23 -7.06 -3.57
CA ASP A 67 9.64 -6.96 -2.17
C ASP A 67 8.61 -6.18 -1.36
N HIS A 68 8.23 -6.70 -0.18
CA HIS A 68 7.30 -6.03 0.73
C HIS A 68 8.01 -5.55 1.99
N SER A 69 8.03 -4.24 2.17
CA SER A 69 8.55 -3.56 3.34
C SER A 69 7.43 -2.93 4.18
N SER A 70 7.64 -2.86 5.49
CA SER A 70 6.71 -2.19 6.40
C SER A 70 7.09 -0.71 6.55
N ASP A 71 6.09 0.16 6.68
CA ASP A 71 6.30 1.58 6.98
C ASP A 71 6.97 1.73 8.37
N VAL A 72 8.27 2.03 8.33
CA VAL A 72 9.09 2.24 9.53
C VAL A 72 8.71 3.51 10.28
N TRP A 73 8.16 4.52 9.60
CA TRP A 73 7.70 5.76 10.22
C TRP A 73 6.48 5.52 11.08
N HIS A 74 5.53 4.74 10.57
CA HIS A 74 4.38 4.30 11.36
C HIS A 74 4.83 3.50 12.60
N GLY A 75 5.80 2.60 12.43
CA GLY A 75 6.40 1.83 13.52
C GLY A 75 7.05 2.71 14.59
N ALA A 76 7.96 3.60 14.20
CA ALA A 76 8.68 4.49 15.10
C ALA A 76 7.73 5.42 15.88
N LYS A 77 6.72 5.98 15.22
CA LYS A 77 5.69 6.82 15.85
C LYS A 77 4.93 6.07 16.93
N ASN A 78 4.55 4.81 16.67
CA ASN A 78 3.82 4.00 17.65
C ASN A 78 4.69 3.63 18.86
N ILE A 79 5.98 3.36 18.65
CA ILE A 79 6.93 3.12 19.74
C ILE A 79 7.05 4.37 20.61
N ALA A 80 7.29 5.54 20.00
CA ALA A 80 7.43 6.80 20.72
C ALA A 80 6.19 7.13 21.57
N LYS A 81 4.98 6.91 21.04
CA LYS A 81 3.73 7.09 21.78
C LYS A 81 3.65 6.20 23.03
N LYS A 82 3.92 4.92 22.89
CA LYS A 82 3.89 3.96 24.01
C LYS A 82 4.94 4.27 25.08
N MET A 83 6.08 4.82 24.68
CA MET A 83 7.11 5.25 25.63
C MET A 83 6.75 6.55 26.37
N ALA A 84 5.88 7.38 25.78
CA ALA A 84 5.42 8.64 26.36
C ALA A 84 4.16 8.49 27.23
N GLU A 85 3.44 7.38 27.11
CA GLU A 85 2.35 6.99 28.01
C GLU A 85 2.98 6.54 29.35
N VAL A 86 2.97 7.44 30.35
CA VAL A 86 3.37 7.17 31.75
C VAL A 86 2.25 6.46 32.49
#